data_AF-A0AAD5BFP5-F1
#
_entry.id   AF-A0AAD5BFP5-F1
#
_cell.length_a   1.000
_cell.length_b   1.000
_cell.length_c   1.000
_cell.angle_alpha   90.00
_cell.angle_beta   90.00
_cell.angle_gamma   90.00
#
_symmetry.space_group_name_H-M   'P 1'
#
loop_
_entity.id
_entity.type
_entity.pdbx_description
1 polymer ?
#
loop_
_entity_poly.entity_id
_entity_poly.type
_entity_poly.pdbx_seq_one_letter_code
_entity_poly.pdbx_strand_id
1 'polypeptide(L)'
;MLSRDEIIATLGRTFISGFATSNITFSLFTTAMSEFPTLTLEEFQNAIKDVSQFELESKKDQQRHFIFKLIETNNELLDELHADGISSEDKKLYTETIDENKLSLLGQFGRVESINSELVERGLMSVENKEKEEQNLLDDINKLDKSVQKEEKSEQLEENEETGVML
;
A
#
# COMPACT_ATOMS: atom_id res chain seq x y z
N MET A 1 -27.26 -1.97 31.30
CA MET A 1 -26.26 -2.57 30.39
C MET A 1 -26.88 -2.56 29.01
N LEU A 2 -26.34 -1.77 28.09
CA LEU A 2 -26.79 -1.72 26.70
C LEU A 2 -26.10 -2.83 25.91
N SER A 3 -26.81 -3.43 24.96
CA SER A 3 -26.26 -4.47 24.10
C SER A 3 -25.19 -3.89 23.18
N ARG A 4 -24.24 -4.73 22.74
CA ARG A 4 -23.12 -4.38 21.86
C ARG A 4 -23.60 -3.71 20.56
N ASP A 5 -24.79 -4.08 20.07
CA ASP A 5 -25.40 -3.49 18.88
C ASP A 5 -25.98 -2.08 19.13
N GLU A 6 -26.43 -1.80 20.36
CA GLU A 6 -26.94 -0.48 20.77
C GLU A 6 -25.81 0.54 20.97
N ILE A 7 -24.62 0.07 21.35
CA ILE A 7 -23.40 0.90 21.44
C ILE A 7 -22.96 1.34 20.03
N ILE A 8 -23.01 0.44 19.05
CA ILE A 8 -22.64 0.72 17.64
C ILE A 8 -23.60 1.74 17.02
N ALA A 9 -24.91 1.61 17.27
CA ALA A 9 -25.91 2.57 16.77
C ALA A 9 -25.77 3.97 17.40
N THR A 10 -25.25 4.05 18.63
CA THR A 10 -25.09 5.32 19.35
C THR A 10 -23.83 6.08 18.91
N LEU A 11 -22.75 5.37 18.57
CA LEU A 11 -21.48 5.98 18.12
C LEU A 11 -21.52 6.46 16.66
N GLY A 12 -22.46 6.00 15.85
CA GLY A 12 -22.64 6.46 14.46
C GLY A 12 -23.27 7.85 14.30
N ARG A 13 -23.67 8.52 15.40
CA ARG A 13 -24.44 9.80 15.33
C ARG A 13 -23.77 11.04 15.93
N THR A 14 -22.54 10.97 16.40
CA THR A 14 -21.83 12.15 16.92
C THR A 14 -20.63 12.45 16.01
N PHE A 15 -20.91 12.99 14.84
CA PHE A 15 -20.66 14.41 14.54
C PHE A 15 -19.22 14.83 14.87
N ILE A 16 -18.46 14.88 13.78
CA ILE A 16 -17.27 15.70 13.57
C ILE A 16 -17.50 17.08 14.21
N SER A 17 -16.93 17.30 15.39
CA SER A 17 -16.67 18.65 15.88
C SER A 17 -15.47 18.59 16.80
N GLY A 18 -14.47 19.39 16.43
CA GLY A 18 -13.25 19.79 17.15
C GLY A 18 -12.79 18.96 18.34
N PHE A 19 -11.57 18.44 18.26
CA PHE A 19 -10.41 19.07 18.90
C PHE A 19 -9.15 18.26 18.58
N ALA A 20 -8.03 18.97 18.43
CA ALA A 20 -6.72 18.38 18.53
C ALA A 20 -6.56 17.67 19.88
N THR A 21 -6.15 16.41 19.86
CA THR A 21 -5.22 15.79 20.82
C THR A 21 -5.00 14.34 20.39
N SER A 22 -3.73 13.95 20.43
CA SER A 22 -3.19 12.65 20.08
C SER A 22 -4.04 11.50 20.62
N ASN A 23 -4.51 10.67 19.69
CA ASN A 23 -4.80 9.24 19.85
C ASN A 23 -5.18 8.75 18.47
N ILE A 24 -4.16 8.40 17.68
CA ILE A 24 -4.34 7.72 16.41
C ILE A 24 -5.06 6.42 16.73
N THR A 25 -6.35 6.35 16.37
CA THR A 25 -7.14 5.12 16.34
C THR A 25 -6.55 4.19 15.28
N PHE A 26 -5.44 3.56 15.62
CA PHE A 26 -4.71 2.59 14.78
C PHE A 26 -5.39 1.21 14.73
N SER A 27 -6.49 1.04 15.49
CA SER A 27 -7.17 -0.26 15.67
C SER A 27 -8.31 -0.55 14.68
N LEU A 28 -8.58 0.33 13.69
CA LEU A 28 -9.74 0.16 12.79
C LEU A 28 -9.38 -0.22 11.35
N PHE A 29 -8.11 -0.14 10.93
CA PHE A 29 -7.73 -0.47 9.55
C PHE A 29 -7.19 -1.88 9.37
N THR A 30 -6.49 -2.45 10.36
CA THR A 30 -5.93 -3.81 10.27
C THR A 30 -7.02 -4.89 10.38
N THR A 31 -8.02 -4.71 11.23
CA THR A 31 -9.12 -5.68 11.38
C THR A 31 -10.07 -5.68 10.17
N ALA A 32 -10.26 -4.54 9.49
CA ALA A 32 -11.20 -4.43 8.37
C ALA A 32 -10.71 -5.06 7.06
N MET A 33 -9.43 -5.39 6.93
CA MET A 33 -8.86 -6.05 5.73
C MET A 33 -8.87 -7.59 5.82
N SER A 34 -9.07 -8.18 7.00
CA SER A 34 -8.91 -9.65 7.20
C SER A 34 -10.20 -10.48 7.07
N GLU A 35 -11.38 -9.86 7.00
CA GLU A 35 -12.67 -10.60 7.02
C GLU A 35 -13.28 -10.88 5.64
N PHE A 36 -12.65 -10.47 4.54
CA PHE A 36 -13.02 -10.95 3.22
C PHE A 36 -11.98 -11.97 2.74
N PRO A 37 -12.37 -13.20 2.33
CA PRO A 37 -11.44 -14.06 1.62
C PRO A 37 -10.98 -13.33 0.37
N THR A 38 -9.78 -12.77 0.42
CA THR A 38 -9.15 -12.14 -0.74
C THR A 38 -8.83 -13.28 -1.68
N LEU A 39 -9.51 -13.32 -2.84
CA LEU A 39 -9.25 -14.31 -3.89
C LEU A 39 -7.74 -14.45 -4.07
N THR A 40 -7.21 -15.66 -4.08
CA THR A 40 -5.83 -15.89 -4.51
C THR A 40 -5.60 -15.28 -5.89
N LEU A 41 -4.35 -15.04 -6.28
CA LEU A 41 -4.06 -14.44 -7.59
C LEU A 41 -4.64 -15.29 -8.74
N GLU A 42 -4.59 -16.61 -8.62
CA GLU A 42 -5.16 -17.55 -9.59
C GLU A 42 -6.70 -17.47 -9.64
N GLU A 43 -7.36 -17.47 -8.49
CA GLU A 43 -8.82 -17.29 -8.43
C GLU A 43 -9.25 -15.94 -9.00
N PHE A 44 -8.44 -14.89 -8.78
CA PHE A 44 -8.67 -13.58 -9.37
C PHE A 44 -8.53 -13.60 -10.89
N GLN A 45 -7.47 -14.20 -11.43
CA GLN A 45 -7.26 -14.35 -12.88
C GLN A 45 -8.42 -15.08 -13.54
N ASN A 46 -8.96 -16.11 -12.90
CA ASN A 46 -10.14 -16.80 -13.42
C ASN A 46 -11.40 -15.94 -13.31
N ALA A 47 -11.58 -15.21 -12.22
CA ALA A 47 -12.76 -14.36 -12.01
C ALA A 47 -12.85 -13.20 -13.00
N ILE A 48 -11.73 -12.63 -13.45
CA ILE A 48 -11.74 -11.46 -14.35
C ILE A 48 -12.10 -11.80 -15.81
N LYS A 49 -12.02 -13.07 -16.22
CA LYS A 49 -12.34 -13.51 -17.59
C LYS A 49 -13.78 -13.22 -18.01
N ASP A 50 -14.71 -13.25 -17.06
CA ASP A 50 -16.14 -13.02 -17.31
C ASP A 50 -16.60 -11.58 -16.99
N VAL A 51 -15.68 -10.71 -16.55
CA VAL A 51 -15.97 -9.34 -16.14
C VAL A 51 -15.96 -8.40 -17.34
N SER A 52 -16.80 -7.36 -17.36
CA SER A 52 -16.84 -6.39 -18.47
C SER A 52 -15.59 -5.51 -18.52
N GLN A 53 -15.26 -4.92 -19.68
CA GLN A 53 -14.12 -3.99 -19.81
C GLN A 53 -14.21 -2.84 -18.79
N PHE A 54 -15.37 -2.21 -18.67
CA PHE A 54 -15.58 -1.10 -17.75
C PHE A 54 -15.28 -1.50 -16.29
N GLU A 55 -15.71 -2.70 -15.89
CA GLU A 55 -15.44 -3.22 -14.56
C GLU A 55 -13.96 -3.59 -14.37
N LEU A 56 -13.27 -4.08 -15.41
CA LEU A 56 -11.82 -4.33 -15.36
C LEU A 56 -11.05 -3.03 -15.11
N GLU A 57 -11.35 -1.97 -15.86
CA GLU A 57 -10.72 -0.65 -15.68
C GLU A 57 -11.01 -0.09 -14.28
N SER A 58 -12.28 -0.14 -13.83
CA SER A 58 -12.67 0.29 -12.48
C SER A 58 -11.93 -0.48 -11.38
N LYS A 59 -11.83 -1.81 -11.50
CA LYS A 59 -11.06 -2.64 -10.56
C LYS A 59 -9.57 -2.31 -10.60
N LYS A 60 -9.01 -2.05 -11.77
CA LYS A 60 -7.60 -1.64 -11.91
C LYS A 60 -7.32 -0.34 -11.17
N ASP A 61 -8.19 0.65 -11.34
CA ASP A 61 -8.08 1.94 -10.65
C ASP A 61 -8.21 1.78 -9.13
N GLN A 62 -9.10 0.90 -8.66
CA GLN A 62 -9.20 0.55 -7.24
C GLN A 62 -7.91 -0.07 -6.70
N GLN A 63 -7.30 -1.02 -7.43
CA GLN A 63 -6.02 -1.61 -6.99
C GLN A 63 -4.89 -0.60 -6.97
N ARG A 64 -4.80 0.28 -7.99
CA ARG A 64 -3.83 1.39 -8.00
C ARG A 64 -4.03 2.30 -6.79
N HIS A 65 -5.27 2.65 -6.47
CA HIS A 65 -5.58 3.45 -5.28
C HIS A 65 -5.10 2.76 -4.00
N PHE A 66 -5.39 1.47 -3.81
CA PHE A 66 -4.93 0.72 -2.64
C PHE A 66 -3.40 0.64 -2.54
N ILE A 67 -2.71 0.45 -3.67
CA ILE A 67 -1.24 0.47 -3.72
C ILE A 67 -0.71 1.81 -3.16
N PHE A 68 -1.21 2.94 -3.66
CA PHE A 68 -0.75 4.24 -3.17
C PHE A 68 -1.07 4.47 -1.70
N LYS A 69 -2.24 4.03 -1.20
CA LYS A 69 -2.57 4.11 0.23
C LYS A 69 -1.62 3.29 1.10
N LEU A 70 -1.22 2.10 0.65
CA LEU A 70 -0.24 1.26 1.37
C LEU A 70 1.13 1.92 1.41
N ILE A 71 1.58 2.52 0.30
CA ILE A 71 2.85 3.27 0.26
C ILE A 71 2.81 4.49 1.18
N GLU A 72 1.72 5.28 1.15
CA GLU A 72 1.52 6.39 2.09
C GLU A 72 1.60 5.93 3.55
N THR A 73 0.93 4.83 3.88
CA THR A 73 0.93 4.25 5.24
C THR A 73 2.33 3.79 5.64
N ASN A 74 3.05 3.10 4.74
CA ASN A 74 4.42 2.67 5.01
C ASN A 74 5.35 3.87 5.21
N ASN A 75 5.18 4.94 4.45
CA ASN A 75 5.94 6.17 4.62
C ASN A 75 5.69 6.84 5.98
N GLU A 76 4.44 6.87 6.45
CA GLU A 76 4.08 7.37 7.77
C GLU A 76 4.71 6.51 8.87
N LEU A 77 4.60 5.17 8.77
CA LEU A 77 5.22 4.24 9.71
C LEU A 77 6.75 4.34 9.73
N LEU A 78 7.37 4.57 8.57
CA LEU A 78 8.81 4.82 8.48
C LEU A 78 9.20 6.13 9.16
N ASP A 79 8.40 7.19 9.06
CA ASP A 79 8.67 8.44 9.78
C ASP A 79 8.58 8.21 11.30
N GLU A 80 7.54 7.50 11.78
CA GLU A 80 7.37 7.13 13.20
C GLU A 80 8.54 6.27 13.71
N LEU A 81 9.04 5.34 12.90
CA LEU A 81 10.22 4.52 13.24
C LEU A 81 11.51 5.32 13.44
N HIS A 82 11.60 6.52 12.85
CA HIS A 82 12.72 7.43 13.01
C HIS A 82 12.47 8.52 14.06
N ALA A 83 11.30 8.54 14.70
CA ALA A 83 10.99 9.53 15.73
C ALA A 83 11.76 9.24 17.02
N ASP A 84 12.21 10.31 17.69
CA ASP A 84 12.88 10.20 18.98
C ASP A 84 11.91 9.68 20.05
N GLY A 85 12.35 8.69 20.82
CA GLY A 85 11.60 8.16 21.97
C GLY A 85 10.59 7.05 21.63
N ILE A 86 10.63 6.49 20.41
CA ILE A 86 9.86 5.28 20.09
C ILE A 86 10.26 4.10 20.98
N SER A 87 9.26 3.37 21.50
CA SER A 87 9.50 2.18 22.33
C SER A 87 10.00 1.00 21.48
N SER A 88 10.66 0.03 22.12
CA SER A 88 11.11 -1.17 21.40
C SER A 88 9.94 -2.00 20.89
N GLU A 89 8.83 -2.00 21.63
CA GLU A 89 7.60 -2.70 21.31
C GLU A 89 6.91 -2.06 20.09
N ASP A 90 6.77 -0.72 20.07
CA ASP A 90 6.18 0.01 18.95
C ASP A 90 7.05 -0.12 17.70
N LYS A 91 8.38 -0.06 17.86
CA LYS A 91 9.32 -0.29 16.76
C LYS A 91 9.11 -1.65 16.10
N LYS A 92 8.94 -2.70 16.92
CA LYS A 92 8.67 -4.05 16.43
C LYS A 92 7.32 -4.10 15.70
N LEU A 93 6.28 -3.55 16.29
CA LEU A 93 4.93 -3.54 15.71
C LEU A 93 4.89 -2.82 14.36
N TYR A 94 5.51 -1.64 14.25
CA TYR A 94 5.54 -0.88 13.00
C TYR A 94 6.35 -1.60 11.91
N THR A 95 7.46 -2.25 12.29
CA THR A 95 8.24 -3.05 11.34
C THR A 95 7.43 -4.23 10.80
N GLU A 96 6.76 -4.99 11.68
CA GLU A 96 5.89 -6.10 11.28
C GLU A 96 4.76 -5.62 10.35
N THR A 97 4.15 -4.47 10.67
CA THR A 97 3.09 -3.87 9.85
C THR A 97 3.60 -3.46 8.46
N ILE A 98 4.79 -2.89 8.36
CA ILE A 98 5.40 -2.54 7.07
C ILE A 98 5.63 -3.80 6.23
N ASP A 99 6.10 -4.89 6.83
CA ASP A 99 6.34 -6.14 6.11
C ASP A 99 5.04 -6.80 5.63
N GLU A 100 3.97 -6.77 6.44
CA GLU A 100 2.62 -7.20 6.01
C GLU A 100 2.08 -6.35 4.85
N ASN A 101 2.31 -5.04 4.91
CA ASN A 101 1.93 -4.12 3.83
C ASN A 101 2.73 -4.40 2.55
N LYS A 102 4.02 -4.75 2.63
CA LYS A 102 4.82 -5.15 1.46
C LYS A 102 4.27 -6.41 0.79
N LEU A 103 3.88 -7.42 1.57
CA LEU A 103 3.22 -8.61 1.03
C LEU A 103 1.89 -8.26 0.34
N SER A 104 1.12 -7.36 0.94
CA SER A 104 -0.13 -6.87 0.37
C SER A 104 0.10 -6.12 -0.94
N LEU A 105 1.14 -5.28 -1.01
CA LEU A 105 1.54 -4.56 -2.22
C LEU A 105 1.82 -5.52 -3.38
N LEU A 106 2.63 -6.56 -3.16
CA LEU A 106 2.92 -7.58 -4.18
C LEU A 106 1.64 -8.22 -4.71
N GLY A 107 0.68 -8.51 -3.83
CA GLY A 107 -0.63 -9.04 -4.21
C GLY A 107 -1.43 -8.07 -5.09
N GLN A 108 -1.41 -6.77 -4.78
CA GLN A 108 -2.12 -5.77 -5.59
C GLN A 108 -1.45 -5.52 -6.93
N PHE A 109 -0.12 -5.51 -6.99
CA PHE A 109 0.63 -5.44 -8.25
C PHE A 109 0.26 -6.59 -9.19
N GLY A 110 0.33 -7.84 -8.71
CA GLY A 110 -0.01 -8.99 -9.53
C GLY A 110 -1.45 -8.95 -10.08
N ARG A 111 -2.38 -8.32 -9.35
CA ARG A 111 -3.76 -8.12 -9.84
C ARG A 111 -3.83 -7.06 -10.94
N VAL A 112 -3.08 -5.96 -10.84
CA VAL A 112 -2.99 -4.96 -11.92
C VAL A 112 -2.40 -5.59 -13.19
N GLU A 113 -1.31 -6.34 -13.06
CA GLU A 113 -0.68 -7.07 -14.17
C GLU A 113 -1.63 -8.10 -14.80
N SER A 114 -2.41 -8.79 -13.97
CA SER A 114 -3.41 -9.75 -14.43
C SER A 114 -4.54 -9.07 -15.21
N ILE A 115 -5.02 -7.90 -14.76
CA ILE A 115 -6.00 -7.11 -15.52
C ILE A 115 -5.41 -6.64 -16.85
N ASN A 116 -4.18 -6.11 -16.85
CA ASN A 116 -3.56 -5.65 -18.09
C ASN A 116 -3.34 -6.81 -19.08
N SER A 117 -2.95 -7.98 -18.58
CA SER A 117 -2.82 -9.19 -19.40
C SER A 117 -4.16 -9.60 -20.02
N GLU A 118 -5.24 -9.58 -19.24
CA GLU A 118 -6.61 -9.85 -19.75
C GLU A 118 -7.04 -8.81 -20.80
N LEU A 119 -6.73 -7.53 -20.61
CA LEU A 119 -7.02 -6.49 -21.60
C LEU A 119 -6.26 -6.70 -22.92
N VAL A 120 -5.01 -7.19 -22.84
CA VAL A 120 -4.22 -7.59 -24.02
C VAL A 120 -4.85 -8.81 -24.70
N GLU A 121 -5.22 -9.84 -23.95
CA GLU A 121 -5.87 -11.05 -24.48
C GLU A 121 -7.17 -10.74 -25.23
N ARG A 122 -7.94 -9.74 -24.77
CA ARG A 122 -9.16 -9.26 -25.41
C ARG A 122 -8.93 -8.34 -26.61
N GLY A 123 -7.68 -7.97 -26.91
CA GLY A 123 -7.35 -7.00 -27.95
C GLY A 123 -7.77 -5.56 -27.64
N LEU A 124 -7.98 -5.24 -26.36
CA LEU A 124 -8.34 -3.90 -25.87
C LEU A 124 -7.11 -3.05 -25.50
N MET A 125 -5.96 -3.70 -25.36
CA MET A 125 -4.67 -3.08 -25.03
C MET A 125 -3.56 -3.75 -25.87
N SER A 126 -2.53 -3.00 -26.29
CA SER A 126 -1.34 -3.60 -26.91
C SER A 126 -0.33 -4.02 -25.83
N VAL A 127 0.56 -4.96 -26.18
CA VAL A 127 1.65 -5.37 -25.28
C VAL A 127 2.53 -4.16 -24.90
N GLU A 128 2.82 -3.25 -25.84
CA GLU A 128 3.62 -2.06 -25.51
C GLU A 128 2.90 -1.13 -24.52
N ASN A 129 1.58 -0.98 -24.65
CA ASN A 129 0.80 -0.18 -23.71
C ASN A 129 0.74 -0.83 -22.32
N LYS A 130 0.66 -2.16 -22.25
CA LYS A 130 0.75 -2.91 -20.99
C LYS A 130 2.07 -2.62 -20.29
N GLU A 131 3.19 -2.88 -20.98
CA GLU A 131 4.54 -2.70 -20.43
C GLU A 131 4.76 -1.26 -19.97
N LYS A 132 4.31 -0.29 -20.77
CA LYS A 132 4.38 1.13 -20.41
C LYS A 132 3.56 1.46 -19.16
N GLU A 133 2.34 0.94 -19.04
CA GLU A 133 1.50 1.23 -17.89
C GLU A 133 2.07 0.61 -16.59
N GLU A 134 2.58 -0.62 -16.69
CA GLU A 134 3.24 -1.32 -15.58
C GLU A 134 4.52 -0.61 -15.15
N GLN A 135 5.35 -0.17 -16.10
CA GLN A 135 6.55 0.61 -15.81
C GLN A 135 6.20 1.96 -15.18
N ASN A 136 5.22 2.69 -15.70
CA ASN A 136 4.79 3.96 -15.11
C ASN A 136 4.31 3.79 -13.66
N LEU A 137 3.60 2.70 -13.36
CA LEU A 137 3.15 2.41 -12.00
C LEU A 137 4.35 2.17 -11.06
N LEU A 138 5.36 1.41 -11.51
CA LEU A 138 6.59 1.21 -10.75
C LEU A 138 7.35 2.52 -10.54
N ASP A 139 7.47 3.34 -11.57
CA ASP A 139 8.15 4.64 -11.49
C ASP A 139 7.42 5.59 -10.52
N ASP A 140 6.08 5.64 -10.58
CA ASP A 140 5.27 6.42 -9.65
C ASP A 140 5.48 5.94 -8.20
N ILE A 141 5.56 4.64 -7.97
CA ILE A 141 5.77 4.07 -6.64
C ILE A 141 7.16 4.37 -6.12
N ASN A 142 8.21 4.19 -6.93
CA ASN A 142 9.59 4.51 -6.56
C ASN A 142 9.73 6.01 -6.22
N LYS A 143 8.97 6.87 -6.89
CA LYS A 143 8.93 8.31 -6.58
C LYS A 143 8.23 8.62 -5.26
N LEU A 144 7.27 7.81 -4.83
CA LEU A 144 6.55 8.03 -3.57
C LEU A 144 7.19 7.30 -2.38
N ASP A 145 7.78 6.13 -2.60
CA ASP A 145 8.32 5.28 -1.53
C ASP A 145 9.61 5.86 -0.95
N LYS A 146 9.55 6.27 0.32
CA LYS A 146 10.69 6.86 1.02
C LYS A 146 11.78 5.83 1.35
N SER A 147 11.45 4.53 1.36
CA SER A 147 12.45 3.49 1.62
C SER A 147 13.48 3.42 0.48
N VAL A 148 13.00 3.47 -0.77
CA VAL A 148 13.83 3.47 -1.98
C VAL A 148 14.69 4.74 -2.08
N GLN A 149 14.14 5.90 -1.74
CA GLN A 149 14.89 7.18 -1.77
C GLN A 149 16.00 7.28 -0.72
N LYS A 150 15.90 6.52 0.37
CA LYS A 150 16.95 6.47 1.41
C LYS A 150 18.11 5.56 1.00
N GLU A 151 17.86 4.50 0.25
CA GLU A 151 18.90 3.61 -0.28
C GLU A 151 19.78 4.34 -1.31
N GLU A 152 19.19 5.07 -2.25
CA GLU A 152 19.95 5.86 -3.25
C GLU A 152 20.82 6.98 -2.63
N LYS A 153 20.39 7.56 -1.50
CA LYS A 153 21.18 8.57 -0.77
C LYS A 153 22.31 7.98 0.08
N SER A 154 22.16 6.73 0.51
CA SER A 154 23.14 6.04 1.34
C SER A 154 24.31 5.53 0.48
N GLU A 155 24.04 5.07 -0.74
CA GLU A 155 25.08 4.67 -1.71
C GLU A 155 25.95 5.86 -2.18
N GLN A 156 25.41 7.08 -2.26
CA GLN A 156 26.18 8.29 -2.64
C GLN A 156 27.10 8.83 -1.53
N LEU A 157 26.90 8.40 -0.28
CA LEU A 157 27.75 8.79 0.86
C LEU A 157 28.94 7.84 1.04
N GLU A 158 28.80 6.55 0.70
CA GLU A 158 29.91 5.59 0.79
C GLU A 158 30.99 5.79 -0.30
N GLU A 159 30.64 6.31 -1.48
CA GLU A 159 31.63 6.61 -2.53
C GLU A 159 32.49 7.87 -2.24
N ASN A 160 32.09 8.74 -1.31
CA ASN A 160 32.82 9.99 -1.02
C ASN A 160 33.81 9.88 0.15
N GLU A 161 33.78 8.82 0.96
CA GLU A 161 34.73 8.66 2.09
C GLU A 161 36.03 7.93 1.71
N GLU A 162 36.10 7.26 0.55
CA GLU A 162 37.29 6.47 0.18
C GLU A 162 38.40 7.23 -0.58
N THR A 163 38.25 8.55 -0.82
CA THR A 163 39.29 9.38 -1.46
C THR A 163 39.83 10.53 -0.60
N GLY A 164 39.80 10.38 0.73
CA GLY A 164 40.52 11.24 1.68
C GLY A 164 41.96 10.75 1.91
N VAL A 165 42.82 10.82 0.90
CA VAL A 165 44.26 10.47 1.00
C VAL A 165 44.95 11.32 2.08
N MET A 166 45.65 10.63 2.99
CA MET A 166 46.60 11.18 3.96
C MET A 166 47.53 12.22 3.32
N LEU A 167 47.65 13.39 3.97
CA LEU A 167 48.88 14.19 4.02
C LEU A 167 49.05 14.80 5.41
#